data_AF-A0A8C1LMZ5-F1
#
_entry.id   AF-A0A8C1LMZ5-F1
#
_cell.length_a   1.000
_cell.length_b   1.000
_cell.length_c   1.000
_cell.angle_alpha   90.00
_cell.angle_beta   90.00
_cell.angle_gamma   90.00
#
_symmetry.space_group_name_H-M   'P 1'
#
loop_
_entity.id
_entity.type
_entity.pdbx_description
1 polymer ?
#
loop_
_entity_poly.entity_id
_entity_poly.type
_entity_poly.pdbx_seq_one_letter_code
_entity_poly.pdbx_strand_id
1 'polypeptide(L)'
;KLFSDILRAALTYSFINIFTVCHCYLIYSLFQARYKQSLDPTVDEVKKLCTSLRRNAKEERVLFHYNGHGVPRPTVNGEIWVFNKNYTQYIPLSIYDLQTWMGSPSIFVYDCSNAGIIVKSFKQFALQREQELEVAAINPNHPLVQMPLPPSMKNCIQLAACEASELLPMNPDLPADLFTSCLTTPIKIALRWFCMQKGAKLVPGVTLDLIEKIPGRLNDRRTPLGELNWIFTAITDTIAWNVLPRDLFQKLFRQDLLVASLFRNFLLAERIMRSYNCTPFSSPRLPPTYMHAMCCS
;
A
#
# COMPACT_ATOMS: atom_id res chain seq x y z
N LYS A 1 1.33 -23.93 -30.43
CA LYS A 1 0.20 -23.06 -30.03
C LYS A 1 0.15 -22.92 -28.51
N LEU A 2 -0.09 -23.99 -27.73
CA LEU A 2 -0.09 -23.93 -26.25
C LEU A 2 1.15 -23.27 -25.61
N PHE A 3 2.36 -23.52 -26.12
CA PHE A 3 3.59 -22.88 -25.62
C PHE A 3 3.70 -21.39 -25.99
N SER A 4 3.12 -20.98 -27.11
CA SER A 4 3.02 -19.58 -27.53
C SER A 4 1.90 -18.84 -26.81
N ASP A 5 0.86 -19.55 -26.40
CA ASP A 5 -0.24 -19.02 -25.58
C ASP A 5 0.19 -18.89 -24.11
N ILE A 6 1.06 -19.76 -23.61
CA ILE A 6 1.73 -19.62 -22.30
C ILE A 6 2.72 -18.45 -22.30
N LEU A 7 3.50 -18.25 -23.39
CA LEU A 7 4.36 -17.07 -23.53
C LEU A 7 3.56 -15.77 -23.67
N ARG A 8 2.39 -15.79 -24.34
CA ARG A 8 1.46 -14.65 -24.39
C ARG A 8 0.86 -14.37 -23.01
N ALA A 9 0.49 -15.40 -22.24
CA ALA A 9 0.07 -15.22 -20.85
C ALA A 9 1.20 -14.60 -20.01
N ALA A 10 2.45 -15.07 -20.14
CA ALA A 10 3.62 -14.52 -19.45
C ALA A 10 3.91 -13.05 -19.82
N LEU A 11 3.73 -12.67 -21.09
CA LEU A 11 3.86 -11.27 -21.53
C LEU A 11 2.68 -10.38 -21.11
N THR A 12 1.54 -10.96 -20.74
CA THR A 12 0.40 -10.22 -20.16
C THR A 12 0.70 -9.81 -18.71
N TYR A 13 1.55 -10.55 -17.99
CA TYR A 13 1.98 -10.20 -16.62
C TYR A 13 2.95 -9.00 -16.58
N SER A 14 3.75 -8.76 -17.63
CA SER A 14 4.57 -7.54 -17.74
C SER A 14 3.73 -6.26 -17.89
N PHE A 15 2.48 -6.36 -18.35
CA PHE A 15 1.56 -5.22 -18.42
C PHE A 15 0.93 -4.87 -17.08
N ILE A 16 0.78 -5.82 -16.15
CA ILE A 16 0.28 -5.54 -14.80
C ILE A 16 1.25 -4.61 -14.07
N ASN A 17 2.56 -4.87 -14.16
CA ASN A 17 3.59 -3.98 -13.61
C ASN A 17 3.52 -2.56 -14.20
N ILE A 18 3.28 -2.41 -15.51
CA ILE A 18 3.18 -1.09 -16.16
C ILE A 18 1.90 -0.35 -15.71
N PHE A 19 0.75 -1.03 -15.63
CA PHE A 19 -0.51 -0.41 -15.19
C PHE A 19 -0.50 -0.06 -13.70
N THR A 20 0.04 -0.91 -12.83
CA THR A 20 0.17 -0.62 -11.39
C THR A 20 1.10 0.55 -11.13
N VAL A 21 2.22 0.63 -11.86
CA VAL A 21 3.14 1.77 -11.82
C VAL A 21 2.47 3.07 -12.26
N CYS A 22 1.68 3.04 -13.33
CA CYS A 22 1.01 4.22 -13.87
C CYS A 22 -0.06 4.75 -12.88
N HIS A 23 -0.75 3.86 -12.18
CA HIS A 23 -1.71 4.23 -11.13
C HIS A 23 -1.04 4.79 -9.86
N CYS A 24 0.10 4.23 -9.43
CA CYS A 24 0.92 4.81 -8.36
C CYS A 24 1.41 6.23 -8.71
N TYR A 25 1.82 6.45 -9.96
CA TYR A 25 2.27 7.76 -10.43
C TYR A 25 1.21 8.85 -10.24
N LEU A 26 -0.07 8.58 -10.48
CA LEU A 26 -1.14 9.57 -10.36
C LEU A 26 -1.27 10.13 -8.93
N ILE A 27 -1.32 9.30 -7.88
CA ILE A 27 -1.38 9.84 -6.50
C ILE A 27 -0.06 10.45 -6.06
N TYR A 28 1.07 9.78 -6.31
CA TYR A 28 2.34 10.27 -5.80
C TYR A 28 2.80 11.56 -6.52
N SER A 29 2.41 11.75 -7.78
CA SER A 29 2.60 13.02 -8.51
C SER A 29 1.63 14.12 -8.10
N LEU A 30 0.38 13.77 -7.73
CA LEU A 30 -0.60 14.74 -7.21
C LEU A 30 -0.12 15.45 -5.93
N PHE A 31 0.75 14.80 -5.14
CA PHE A 31 1.35 15.39 -3.93
C PHE A 31 2.74 16.00 -4.13
N GLN A 32 3.20 16.19 -5.37
CA GLN A 32 4.53 16.77 -5.70
C GLN A 32 5.72 16.07 -5.00
N ALA A 33 5.57 14.79 -4.64
CA ALA A 33 6.64 14.04 -4.01
C ALA A 33 7.68 13.60 -5.07
N ARG A 34 8.96 13.56 -4.68
CA ARG A 34 10.02 13.00 -5.54
C ARG A 34 9.83 11.49 -5.66
N TYR A 35 9.27 11.07 -6.78
CA TYR A 35 9.03 9.67 -7.08
C TYR A 35 10.26 9.02 -7.74
N LYS A 36 10.59 7.80 -7.31
CA LYS A 36 11.60 6.95 -7.96
C LYS A 36 11.05 5.55 -8.10
N GLN A 37 11.03 5.07 -9.34
CA GLN A 37 10.56 3.74 -9.68
C GLN A 37 11.72 2.75 -9.73
N SER A 38 11.45 1.52 -9.28
CA SER A 38 12.31 0.35 -9.47
C SER A 38 11.46 -0.76 -10.07
N LEU A 39 11.75 -1.14 -11.30
CA LEU A 39 11.07 -2.24 -11.98
C LEU A 39 11.86 -3.52 -11.79
N ASP A 40 11.20 -4.56 -11.29
CA ASP A 40 11.76 -5.90 -11.07
C ASP A 40 13.18 -5.86 -10.46
N PRO A 41 13.39 -5.14 -9.35
CA PRO A 41 14.73 -4.78 -8.91
C PRO A 41 15.50 -5.95 -8.30
N THR A 42 16.81 -5.78 -8.21
CA THR A 42 17.70 -6.59 -7.38
C THR A 42 17.81 -6.06 -5.95
N VAL A 43 18.29 -6.87 -5.01
CA VAL A 43 18.52 -6.46 -3.61
C VAL A 43 19.42 -5.21 -3.53
N ASP A 44 20.49 -5.16 -4.33
CA ASP A 44 21.42 -4.03 -4.37
C ASP A 44 20.74 -2.74 -4.88
N GLU A 45 19.85 -2.85 -5.86
CA GLU A 45 19.08 -1.71 -6.38
C GLU A 45 18.08 -1.20 -5.35
N VAL A 46 17.35 -2.09 -4.66
CA VAL A 46 16.46 -1.73 -3.56
C VAL A 46 17.24 -1.03 -2.44
N LYS A 47 18.40 -1.58 -2.04
CA LYS A 47 19.27 -0.97 -1.03
C LYS A 47 19.71 0.43 -1.43
N LYS A 48 20.22 0.61 -2.66
CA LYS A 48 20.64 1.92 -3.19
C LYS A 48 19.47 2.90 -3.25
N LEU A 49 18.29 2.44 -3.65
CA LEU A 49 17.09 3.25 -3.74
C LEU A 49 16.64 3.75 -2.36
N CYS A 50 16.44 2.83 -1.41
CA CYS A 50 15.99 3.15 -0.05
C CYS A 50 16.97 4.09 0.65
N THR A 51 18.27 3.76 0.63
CA THR A 51 19.31 4.60 1.28
C THR A 51 19.44 5.98 0.61
N SER A 52 19.32 6.05 -0.73
CA SER A 52 19.32 7.33 -1.44
C SER A 52 18.11 8.20 -1.08
N LEU A 53 16.91 7.61 -1.02
CA LEU A 53 15.68 8.34 -0.68
C LEU A 53 15.71 8.81 0.77
N ARG A 54 16.08 7.96 1.73
CA ARG A 54 16.25 8.36 3.13
C ARG A 54 17.25 9.51 3.28
N ARG A 55 18.44 9.41 2.68
CA ARG A 55 19.46 10.48 2.76
C ARG A 55 18.93 11.82 2.22
N ASN A 56 18.13 11.79 1.17
CA ASN A 56 17.55 13.00 0.58
C ASN A 56 16.39 13.57 1.40
N ALA A 57 15.54 12.71 1.97
CA ALA A 57 14.38 13.10 2.76
C ALA A 57 14.75 13.59 4.18
N LYS A 58 15.91 13.18 4.71
CA LYS A 58 16.33 13.49 6.09
C LYS A 58 15.26 13.03 7.09
N GLU A 59 14.58 13.99 7.74
CA GLU A 59 13.51 13.79 8.72
C GLU A 59 12.11 13.68 8.07
N GLU A 60 11.98 13.90 6.76
CA GLU A 60 10.72 13.74 6.05
C GLU A 60 10.35 12.26 5.89
N ARG A 61 9.05 12.01 5.69
CA ARG A 61 8.51 10.67 5.53
C ARG A 61 8.86 10.11 4.16
N VAL A 62 9.44 8.92 4.13
CA VAL A 62 9.66 8.16 2.90
C VAL A 62 8.59 7.08 2.74
N LEU A 63 7.96 7.04 1.56
CA LEU A 63 7.02 5.99 1.21
C LEU A 63 7.71 4.86 0.45
N PHE A 64 7.45 3.62 0.87
CA PHE A 64 7.86 2.41 0.18
C PHE A 64 6.62 1.63 -0.26
N HIS A 65 6.43 1.53 -1.56
CA HIS A 65 5.36 0.73 -2.16
C HIS A 65 5.96 -0.55 -2.72
N TYR A 66 5.53 -1.69 -2.19
CA TYR A 66 5.90 -3.01 -2.68
C TYR A 66 4.71 -3.68 -3.32
N ASN A 67 4.84 -4.01 -4.61
CA ASN A 67 3.92 -4.87 -5.34
C ASN A 67 4.61 -6.22 -5.55
N GLY A 68 4.06 -7.28 -4.95
CA GLY A 68 4.64 -8.62 -4.95
C GLY A 68 3.84 -9.65 -5.76
N HIS A 69 3.11 -9.23 -6.80
CA HIS A 69 2.23 -10.12 -7.56
C HIS A 69 2.98 -11.13 -8.45
N GLY A 70 4.17 -10.76 -8.94
CA GLY A 70 4.98 -11.59 -9.85
C GLY A 70 6.04 -12.48 -9.17
N VAL A 71 6.02 -12.56 -7.84
CA VAL A 71 7.03 -13.25 -7.03
C VAL A 71 6.36 -14.17 -6.00
N PRO A 72 7.10 -15.10 -5.36
CA PRO A 72 6.54 -15.92 -4.29
C PRO A 72 6.02 -15.10 -3.11
N ARG A 73 5.18 -15.72 -2.29
CA ARG A 73 4.57 -15.08 -1.13
C ARG A 73 5.61 -14.82 -0.03
N PRO A 74 5.43 -13.78 0.80
CA PRO A 74 6.34 -13.50 1.91
C PRO A 74 6.51 -14.71 2.84
N THR A 75 7.73 -14.90 3.34
CA THR A 75 8.06 -16.04 4.21
C THR A 75 7.83 -15.70 5.68
N VAL A 76 7.57 -16.73 6.50
CA VAL A 76 7.44 -16.57 7.97
C VAL A 76 8.71 -16.05 8.64
N ASN A 77 9.86 -16.18 7.97
CA ASN A 77 11.14 -15.62 8.41
C ASN A 77 11.21 -14.09 8.21
N GLY A 78 10.17 -13.47 7.66
CA GLY A 78 10.14 -12.04 7.41
C GLY A 78 10.95 -11.63 6.19
N GLU A 79 10.79 -12.37 5.09
CA GLU A 79 11.43 -12.06 3.81
C GLU A 79 10.36 -11.74 2.75
N ILE A 80 10.66 -10.76 1.92
CA ILE A 80 9.95 -10.49 0.67
C ILE A 80 10.86 -10.86 -0.50
N TRP A 81 10.29 -10.98 -1.69
CA TRP A 81 11.03 -11.50 -2.84
C TRP A 81 11.31 -10.41 -3.87
N VAL A 82 12.53 -10.43 -4.41
CA VAL A 82 13.00 -9.60 -5.51
C VAL A 82 13.70 -10.47 -6.54
N PHE A 83 14.23 -9.90 -7.62
CA PHE A 83 14.88 -10.67 -8.68
C PHE A 83 16.41 -10.67 -8.56
N ASN A 84 17.06 -11.65 -9.17
CA ASN A 84 18.47 -11.52 -9.52
C ASN A 84 18.64 -10.73 -10.83
N LYS A 85 19.86 -10.32 -11.17
CA LYS A 85 20.15 -9.50 -12.38
C LYS A 85 19.68 -10.14 -13.70
N ASN A 86 19.60 -11.47 -13.74
CA ASN A 86 19.26 -12.22 -14.94
C ASN A 86 17.77 -12.62 -14.98
N TYR A 87 16.96 -12.22 -13.99
CA TYR A 87 15.55 -12.58 -13.85
C TYR A 87 15.26 -14.09 -13.89
N THR A 88 16.23 -14.91 -13.45
CA THR A 88 16.11 -16.37 -13.43
C THR A 88 15.73 -16.92 -12.08
N GLN A 89 15.98 -16.16 -11.01
CA GLN A 89 15.75 -16.59 -9.63
C GLN A 89 15.13 -15.47 -8.81
N TYR A 90 14.24 -15.87 -7.91
CA TYR A 90 13.77 -15.00 -6.84
C TYR A 90 14.78 -15.01 -5.70
N ILE A 91 15.17 -13.82 -5.26
CA ILE A 91 16.13 -13.60 -4.19
C ILE A 91 15.36 -13.09 -2.96
N PRO A 92 15.51 -13.71 -1.78
CA PRO A 92 14.88 -13.22 -0.57
C PRO A 92 15.54 -11.92 -0.11
N LEU A 93 14.71 -10.96 0.32
CA LEU A 93 15.09 -9.69 0.88
C LEU A 93 14.50 -9.59 2.28
N SER A 94 15.37 -9.50 3.28
CA SER A 94 14.97 -9.43 4.68
C SER A 94 14.27 -8.12 5.01
N ILE A 95 13.12 -8.21 5.70
CA ILE A 95 12.43 -7.03 6.24
C ILE A 95 13.30 -6.30 7.27
N TYR A 96 14.18 -7.02 7.98
CA TYR A 96 15.15 -6.43 8.90
C TYR A 96 16.13 -5.48 8.18
N ASP A 97 16.58 -5.84 6.98
CA ASP A 97 17.47 -4.98 6.20
C ASP A 97 16.70 -3.80 5.60
N LEU A 98 15.49 -4.05 5.10
CA LEU A 98 14.61 -3.02 4.55
C LEU A 98 14.32 -1.91 5.56
N GLN A 99 13.97 -2.26 6.80
CA GLN A 99 13.75 -1.27 7.88
C GLN A 99 15.01 -0.44 8.14
N THR A 100 16.21 -1.02 8.00
CA THR A 100 17.49 -0.32 8.18
C THR A 100 17.72 0.71 7.09
N TRP A 101 17.49 0.33 5.84
CA TRP A 101 17.73 1.21 4.69
C TRP A 101 16.70 2.34 4.60
N MET A 102 15.45 2.05 4.95
CA MET A 102 14.34 3.02 4.91
C MET A 102 14.35 4.00 6.07
N GLY A 103 14.84 3.60 7.24
CA GLY A 103 14.83 4.44 8.45
C GLY A 103 13.43 4.94 8.86
N SER A 104 13.41 5.98 9.68
CA SER A 104 12.21 6.60 10.24
C SER A 104 12.27 8.12 10.01
N PRO A 105 11.13 8.82 9.79
CA PRO A 105 9.77 8.28 9.65
C PRO A 105 9.53 7.69 8.25
N SER A 106 8.79 6.59 8.16
CA SER A 106 8.46 5.94 6.88
C SER A 106 7.02 5.43 6.82
N ILE A 107 6.52 5.17 5.62
CA ILE A 107 5.23 4.51 5.38
C ILE A 107 5.42 3.40 4.34
N PHE A 108 4.81 2.25 4.59
CA PHE A 108 4.92 1.08 3.74
C PHE A 108 3.54 0.66 3.22
N VAL A 109 3.47 0.33 1.93
CA VAL A 109 2.29 -0.23 1.27
C VAL A 109 2.68 -1.58 0.68
N TYR A 110 2.03 -2.65 1.13
CA TYR A 110 2.29 -4.02 0.69
C TYR A 110 1.09 -4.57 -0.06
N ASP A 111 1.20 -4.62 -1.39
CA ASP A 111 0.22 -5.24 -2.28
C ASP A 111 0.71 -6.61 -2.74
N CYS A 112 0.44 -7.62 -1.92
CA CYS A 112 0.75 -9.02 -2.19
C CYS A 112 -0.15 -9.94 -1.33
N SER A 113 -0.22 -11.22 -1.71
CA SER A 113 -0.87 -12.24 -0.87
C SER A 113 -0.03 -12.50 0.39
N ASN A 114 -0.69 -12.85 1.50
CA ASN A 114 -0.07 -13.00 2.83
C ASN A 114 0.71 -11.76 3.31
N ALA A 115 0.33 -10.55 2.85
CA ALA A 115 0.99 -9.29 3.25
C ALA A 115 1.05 -9.10 4.77
N GLY A 116 0.12 -9.71 5.52
CA GLY A 116 0.14 -9.63 6.97
C GLY A 116 1.33 -10.30 7.66
N ILE A 117 2.01 -11.23 6.99
CA ILE A 117 3.28 -11.79 7.48
C ILE A 117 4.33 -10.68 7.57
N ILE A 118 4.41 -9.82 6.54
CA ILE A 118 5.38 -8.73 6.47
C ILE A 118 5.23 -7.79 7.66
N VAL A 119 4.01 -7.36 7.97
CA VAL A 119 3.76 -6.41 9.06
C VAL A 119 4.05 -7.04 10.43
N LYS A 120 3.75 -8.33 10.61
CA LYS A 120 4.07 -9.08 11.84
C LYS A 120 5.58 -9.16 12.03
N SER A 121 6.33 -9.59 11.01
CA SER A 121 7.78 -9.67 11.04
C SER A 121 8.42 -8.29 11.24
N PHE A 122 7.90 -7.24 10.60
CA PHE A 122 8.38 -5.87 10.80
C PHE A 122 8.30 -5.45 12.27
N LYS A 123 7.16 -5.71 12.94
CA LYS A 123 6.99 -5.38 14.36
C LYS A 123 7.95 -6.17 15.25
N GLN A 124 8.13 -7.46 14.97
CA GLN A 124 9.06 -8.31 15.70
C GLN A 124 10.50 -7.79 15.57
N PHE A 125 10.94 -7.50 14.35
CA PHE A 125 12.28 -6.97 14.08
C PHE A 125 12.50 -5.56 14.63
N ALA A 126 11.46 -4.74 14.70
CA ALA A 126 11.53 -3.43 15.34
C ALA A 126 11.71 -3.56 16.87
N LEU A 127 10.98 -4.48 17.52
CA LEU A 127 11.14 -4.75 18.95
C LEU A 127 12.51 -5.35 19.29
N GLN A 128 12.96 -6.31 18.49
CA GLN A 128 14.30 -6.90 18.63
C GLN A 128 15.38 -5.82 18.56
N ARG A 129 15.27 -4.89 17.61
CA ARG A 129 16.21 -3.77 17.49
C ARG A 129 16.18 -2.87 18.72
N GLU A 130 15.02 -2.52 19.26
CA GLU A 130 14.94 -1.70 20.48
C GLU A 130 15.63 -2.41 21.67
N GLN A 131 15.44 -3.72 21.82
CA GLN A 131 16.12 -4.52 22.86
C GLN A 131 17.64 -4.58 22.68
N GLU A 132 18.12 -4.77 21.45
CA GLU A 132 19.56 -4.77 21.14
C GLU A 132 20.23 -3.42 21.50
N LEU A 133 19.50 -2.31 21.34
CA LEU A 133 19.99 -0.98 21.72
C LEU A 133 19.99 -0.77 23.23
N GLU A 134 18.97 -1.24 23.94
CA GLU A 134 18.93 -1.18 25.41
C GLU A 134 20.10 -1.95 26.01
N VAL A 135 20.42 -3.14 25.49
CA VAL A 135 21.58 -3.94 25.93
C VAL A 135 22.90 -3.23 25.60
N ALA A 136 23.03 -2.64 24.42
CA ALA A 136 24.23 -1.89 24.03
C ALA A 136 24.44 -0.64 24.90
N ALA A 137 23.37 0.03 25.34
CA ALA A 137 23.46 1.19 26.22
C ALA A 137 23.97 0.83 27.63
N ILE A 138 23.73 -0.39 28.09
CA ILE A 138 24.15 -0.88 29.42
C ILE A 138 25.61 -1.37 29.38
N ASN A 139 26.09 -1.86 28.22
CA ASN A 139 27.43 -2.43 28.07
C ASN A 139 28.36 -1.48 27.27
N PRO A 140 29.23 -0.69 27.94
CA PRO A 140 30.10 0.28 27.26
C PRO A 140 31.15 -0.34 26.32
N ASN A 141 31.43 -1.65 26.45
CA ASN A 141 32.31 -2.40 25.54
C ASN A 141 31.56 -3.05 24.36
N HIS A 142 30.25 -2.80 24.20
CA HIS A 142 29.47 -3.40 23.12
C HIS A 142 29.84 -2.74 21.77
N PRO A 143 30.07 -3.51 20.69
CA PRO A 143 30.50 -2.97 19.40
C PRO A 143 29.53 -1.95 18.77
N LEU A 144 28.26 -1.94 19.20
CA LEU A 144 27.25 -0.96 18.75
C LEU A 144 27.39 0.44 19.39
N VAL A 145 28.18 0.61 20.46
CA VAL A 145 28.36 1.90 21.16
C VAL A 145 29.06 2.95 20.28
N GLN A 146 29.79 2.52 19.25
CA GLN A 146 30.51 3.40 18.31
C GLN A 146 29.70 3.77 17.06
N MET A 147 28.47 3.27 16.91
CA MET A 147 27.60 3.60 15.77
C MET A 147 26.46 4.55 16.19
N PRO A 148 26.00 5.45 15.29
CA PRO A 148 24.83 6.26 15.58
C PRO A 148 23.63 5.36 15.92
N LEU A 149 22.95 5.65 17.03
CA LEU A 149 21.76 4.92 17.47
C LEU A 149 20.75 4.85 16.29
N PRO A 150 20.39 3.65 15.81
CA PRO A 150 19.40 3.52 14.75
C PRO A 150 18.05 4.10 15.20
N PRO A 151 17.34 4.78 14.29
CA PRO A 151 16.13 5.51 14.64
C PRO A 151 15.02 4.53 15.09
N SER A 152 14.20 4.95 16.05
CA SER A 152 13.04 4.16 16.48
C SER A 152 12.04 4.02 15.33
N MET A 153 11.60 2.79 15.12
CA MET A 153 10.62 2.45 14.09
C MET A 153 9.16 2.72 14.54
N LYS A 154 8.94 3.30 15.73
CA LYS A 154 7.61 3.66 16.27
C LYS A 154 6.79 4.60 15.39
N ASN A 155 7.45 5.38 14.53
CA ASN A 155 6.80 6.30 13.59
C ASN A 155 6.57 5.71 12.18
N CYS A 156 6.80 4.40 12.02
CA CYS A 156 6.55 3.70 10.77
C CYS A 156 5.08 3.32 10.65
N ILE A 157 4.48 3.72 9.53
CA ILE A 157 3.11 3.39 9.17
C ILE A 157 3.14 2.24 8.16
N GLN A 158 2.23 1.29 8.27
CA GLN A 158 2.16 0.17 7.34
C GLN A 158 0.72 -0.06 6.91
N LEU A 159 0.53 -0.34 5.62
CA LEU A 159 -0.74 -0.71 5.00
C LEU A 159 -0.52 -2.03 4.26
N ALA A 160 -1.25 -3.08 4.64
CA ALA A 160 -1.16 -4.41 4.03
C ALA A 160 -2.48 -4.78 3.39
N ALA A 161 -2.39 -5.35 2.18
CA ALA A 161 -3.56 -5.72 1.38
C ALA A 161 -4.42 -6.83 2.02
N CYS A 162 -3.83 -7.73 2.81
CA CYS A 162 -4.52 -8.89 3.36
C CYS A 162 -3.87 -9.38 4.65
N GLU A 163 -4.59 -10.20 5.42
CA GLU A 163 -4.07 -10.87 6.61
C GLU A 163 -3.01 -11.93 6.27
N ALA A 164 -2.28 -12.39 7.29
CA ALA A 164 -1.16 -13.31 7.13
C ALA A 164 -1.51 -14.67 6.50
N SER A 165 -2.77 -15.08 6.52
CA SER A 165 -3.27 -16.35 5.95
C SER A 165 -4.12 -16.17 4.70
N GLU A 166 -4.38 -14.93 4.28
CA GLU A 166 -5.29 -14.62 3.18
C GLU A 166 -4.55 -14.49 1.84
N LEU A 167 -5.30 -14.69 0.77
CA LEU A 167 -4.85 -14.48 -0.60
C LEU A 167 -5.60 -13.31 -1.24
N LEU A 168 -4.97 -12.68 -2.21
CA LEU A 168 -5.62 -11.64 -3.01
C LEU A 168 -6.68 -12.25 -3.94
N PRO A 169 -7.73 -11.49 -4.28
CA PRO A 169 -8.78 -11.96 -5.18
C PRO A 169 -8.26 -12.19 -6.60
N MET A 170 -8.73 -13.27 -7.23
CA MET A 170 -8.40 -13.65 -8.61
C MET A 170 -9.57 -13.41 -9.59
N ASN A 171 -10.52 -12.55 -9.22
CA ASN A 171 -11.68 -12.25 -10.06
C ASN A 171 -11.24 -11.50 -11.34
N PRO A 172 -11.53 -11.99 -12.56
CA PRO A 172 -11.12 -11.34 -13.81
C PRO A 172 -11.76 -9.96 -14.04
N ASP A 173 -12.90 -9.68 -13.40
CA ASP A 173 -13.58 -8.39 -13.51
C ASP A 173 -12.91 -7.30 -12.65
N LEU A 174 -11.96 -7.66 -11.81
CA LEU A 174 -11.21 -6.74 -10.95
C LEU A 174 -9.75 -6.64 -11.42
N PRO A 175 -9.08 -5.51 -11.15
CA PRO A 175 -7.65 -5.42 -11.33
C PRO A 175 -6.91 -6.36 -10.36
N ALA A 176 -5.78 -6.92 -10.80
CA ALA A 176 -4.94 -7.76 -9.95
C ALA A 176 -4.40 -6.98 -8.73
N ASP A 177 -4.00 -5.73 -8.93
CA ASP A 177 -3.55 -4.78 -7.92
C ASP A 177 -4.72 -4.04 -7.25
N LEU A 178 -5.76 -4.78 -6.82
CA LEU A 178 -6.98 -4.22 -6.26
C LEU A 178 -6.71 -3.30 -5.06
N PHE A 179 -5.78 -3.68 -4.18
CA PHE A 179 -5.44 -2.89 -3.01
C PHE A 179 -4.81 -1.56 -3.40
N THR A 180 -3.78 -1.61 -4.26
CA THR A 180 -3.16 -0.40 -4.83
C THR A 180 -4.20 0.46 -5.53
N SER A 181 -5.05 -0.12 -6.37
CA SER A 181 -6.13 0.59 -7.06
C SER A 181 -7.10 1.29 -6.09
N CYS A 182 -7.43 0.68 -4.96
CA CYS A 182 -8.21 1.34 -3.90
C CYS A 182 -7.49 2.53 -3.31
N LEU A 183 -6.18 2.39 -3.05
CA LEU A 183 -5.37 3.45 -2.47
C LEU A 183 -5.08 4.58 -3.46
N THR A 184 -4.96 4.29 -4.76
CA THR A 184 -4.48 5.25 -5.77
C THR A 184 -5.56 5.81 -6.69
N THR A 185 -6.62 5.05 -6.94
CA THR A 185 -7.72 5.48 -7.83
C THR A 185 -9.08 5.13 -7.22
N PRO A 186 -9.37 5.64 -6.01
CA PRO A 186 -10.54 5.24 -5.23
C PRO A 186 -11.86 5.43 -5.97
N ILE A 187 -12.05 6.54 -6.69
CA ILE A 187 -13.30 6.81 -7.41
C ILE A 187 -13.50 5.80 -8.55
N LYS A 188 -12.47 5.51 -9.34
CA LYS A 188 -12.56 4.56 -10.45
C LYS A 188 -12.93 3.16 -9.95
N ILE A 189 -12.26 2.69 -8.89
CA ILE A 189 -12.52 1.35 -8.35
C ILE A 189 -13.83 1.27 -7.58
N ALA A 190 -14.23 2.33 -6.86
CA ALA A 190 -15.53 2.38 -6.17
C ALA A 190 -16.69 2.26 -7.15
N LEU A 191 -16.64 2.98 -8.27
CA LEU A 191 -17.66 2.92 -9.31
C LEU A 191 -17.66 1.58 -10.05
N ARG A 192 -16.48 1.06 -10.40
CA ARG A 192 -16.34 -0.28 -11.01
C ARG A 192 -16.94 -1.36 -10.09
N TRP A 193 -16.58 -1.33 -8.80
CA TRP A 193 -17.11 -2.25 -7.81
C TRP A 193 -18.62 -2.10 -7.62
N PHE A 194 -19.14 -0.87 -7.61
CA PHE A 194 -20.57 -0.58 -7.53
C PHE A 194 -21.35 -1.23 -8.67
N CYS A 195 -20.87 -1.14 -9.92
CA CYS A 195 -21.49 -1.79 -11.09
C CYS A 195 -21.56 -3.32 -10.97
N MET A 196 -20.69 -3.94 -10.17
CA MET A 196 -20.71 -5.38 -9.89
C MET A 196 -21.66 -5.76 -8.76
N GLN A 197 -22.13 -4.80 -7.95
CA GLN A 197 -23.05 -5.07 -6.84
C GLN A 197 -24.49 -5.22 -7.31
N LYS A 198 -25.30 -5.92 -6.52
CA LYS A 198 -26.75 -6.08 -6.76
C LYS A 198 -27.48 -4.74 -6.95
N GLY A 199 -27.00 -3.67 -6.31
CA GLY A 199 -27.55 -2.32 -6.40
C GLY A 199 -27.44 -1.69 -7.79
N ALA A 200 -26.49 -2.14 -8.63
CA ALA A 200 -26.37 -1.66 -10.01
C ALA A 200 -27.62 -1.96 -10.85
N LYS A 201 -28.40 -2.97 -10.48
CA LYS A 201 -29.68 -3.30 -11.13
C LYS A 201 -30.72 -2.17 -11.03
N LEU A 202 -30.57 -1.26 -10.08
CA LEU A 202 -31.44 -0.10 -9.90
C LEU A 202 -31.14 1.04 -10.90
N VAL A 203 -29.98 1.01 -11.56
CA VAL A 203 -29.55 2.02 -12.54
C VAL A 203 -29.16 1.32 -13.85
N PRO A 204 -30.14 0.76 -14.59
CA PRO A 204 -29.86 0.05 -15.84
C PRO A 204 -29.27 1.03 -16.88
N GLY A 205 -28.13 0.67 -17.48
CA GLY A 205 -27.46 1.47 -18.51
C GLY A 205 -26.09 2.04 -18.11
N VAL A 206 -25.69 1.94 -16.84
CA VAL A 206 -24.32 2.31 -16.42
C VAL A 206 -23.37 1.15 -16.74
N THR A 207 -22.60 1.30 -17.81
CA THR A 207 -21.55 0.34 -18.21
C THR A 207 -20.19 0.73 -17.66
N LEU A 208 -19.25 -0.22 -17.60
CA LEU A 208 -17.87 0.03 -17.21
C LEU A 208 -17.19 1.08 -18.11
N ASP A 209 -17.52 1.11 -19.40
CA ASP A 209 -16.97 2.08 -20.36
C ASP A 209 -17.36 3.53 -20.03
N LEU A 210 -18.55 3.75 -19.46
CA LEU A 210 -19.00 5.07 -19.03
C LEU A 210 -18.22 5.55 -17.81
N ILE A 211 -17.87 4.64 -16.88
CA ILE A 211 -17.06 4.97 -15.70
C ILE A 211 -15.67 5.44 -16.10
N GLU A 212 -15.08 4.87 -17.15
CA GLU A 212 -13.76 5.31 -17.63
C GLU A 212 -13.78 6.70 -18.28
N LYS A 213 -14.95 7.16 -18.72
CA LYS A 213 -15.13 8.40 -19.50
C LYS A 213 -15.90 9.48 -18.75
N ILE A 214 -15.92 9.44 -17.42
CA ILE A 214 -16.57 10.48 -16.61
C ILE A 214 -15.89 11.83 -16.90
N PRO A 215 -16.65 12.85 -17.33
CA PRO A 215 -16.08 14.14 -17.65
C PRO A 215 -15.61 14.86 -16.38
N GLY A 216 -14.49 15.58 -16.50
CA GLY A 216 -14.01 16.46 -15.45
C GLY A 216 -12.60 16.19 -14.97
N ARG A 217 -12.27 16.80 -13.84
CA ARG A 217 -10.99 16.66 -13.17
C ARG A 217 -11.23 16.50 -11.67
N LEU A 218 -10.42 15.67 -11.00
CA LEU A 218 -10.57 15.39 -9.56
C LEU A 218 -10.50 16.65 -8.66
N ASN A 219 -9.80 17.69 -9.12
CA ASN A 219 -9.61 18.93 -8.38
C ASN A 219 -10.73 19.96 -8.63
N ASP A 220 -11.56 19.77 -9.67
CA ASP A 220 -12.63 20.70 -10.03
C ASP A 220 -13.99 20.19 -9.56
N ARG A 221 -14.43 20.71 -8.40
CA ARG A 221 -15.71 20.35 -7.77
C ARG A 221 -16.94 20.68 -8.60
N ARG A 222 -16.82 21.47 -9.67
CA ARG A 222 -17.93 21.78 -10.59
C ARG A 222 -18.15 20.69 -11.64
N THR A 223 -17.18 19.78 -11.78
CA THR A 223 -17.27 18.66 -12.72
C THR A 223 -17.80 17.42 -12.02
N PRO A 224 -18.53 16.52 -12.72
CA PRO A 224 -19.06 15.30 -12.11
C PRO A 224 -17.98 14.46 -11.41
N LEU A 225 -16.81 14.34 -12.02
CA LEU A 225 -15.68 13.61 -11.42
C LEU A 225 -15.17 14.27 -10.12
N GLY A 226 -15.06 15.59 -10.10
CA GLY A 226 -14.58 16.31 -8.91
C GLY A 226 -15.62 16.38 -7.79
N GLU A 227 -16.91 16.41 -8.13
CA GLU A 227 -18.00 16.30 -7.16
C GLU A 227 -17.99 14.93 -6.47
N LEU A 228 -17.89 13.83 -7.23
CA LEU A 228 -17.76 12.48 -6.68
C LEU A 228 -16.53 12.35 -5.76
N ASN A 229 -15.39 12.91 -6.18
CA ASN A 229 -14.18 12.92 -5.36
C ASN A 229 -14.35 13.71 -4.05
N TRP A 230 -15.08 14.82 -4.10
CA TRP A 230 -15.34 15.64 -2.91
C TRP A 230 -16.30 14.93 -1.93
N ILE A 231 -17.38 14.33 -2.44
CA ILE A 231 -18.32 13.52 -1.64
C ILE A 231 -17.57 12.34 -0.99
N PHE A 232 -16.78 11.60 -1.77
CA PHE A 232 -15.97 10.49 -1.26
C PHE A 232 -15.04 10.93 -0.12
N THR A 233 -14.37 12.07 -0.28
CA THR A 233 -13.50 12.64 0.75
C THR A 233 -14.28 13.00 2.01
N ALA A 234 -15.46 13.62 1.87
CA ALA A 234 -16.31 13.99 3.00
C ALA A 234 -16.83 12.76 3.77
N ILE A 235 -17.28 11.72 3.06
CA ILE A 235 -17.77 10.47 3.66
C ILE A 235 -16.65 9.77 4.41
N THR A 236 -15.50 9.54 3.77
CA THR A 236 -14.37 8.82 4.39
C THR A 236 -13.79 9.56 5.59
N ASP A 237 -13.70 10.89 5.53
CA ASP A 237 -13.24 11.71 6.66
C ASP A 237 -14.24 11.67 7.83
N THR A 238 -15.55 11.68 7.53
CA THR A 238 -16.62 11.54 8.54
C THR A 238 -16.58 10.17 9.22
N ILE A 239 -16.43 9.10 8.45
CA ILE A 239 -16.28 7.74 9.00
C ILE A 239 -15.07 7.68 9.93
N ALA A 240 -13.92 8.19 9.50
CA ALA A 240 -12.71 8.21 10.29
C ALA A 240 -12.88 9.02 11.59
N TRP A 241 -13.50 10.20 11.53
CA TRP A 241 -13.72 11.03 12.72
C TRP A 241 -14.64 10.38 13.76
N ASN A 242 -15.66 9.66 13.31
CA ASN A 242 -16.63 9.02 14.20
C ASN A 242 -16.11 7.71 14.82
N VAL A 243 -15.23 7.00 14.13
CA VAL A 243 -14.76 5.67 14.57
C VAL A 243 -13.43 5.73 15.32
N LEU A 244 -12.53 6.65 14.96
CA LEU A 244 -11.17 6.68 15.50
C LEU A 244 -11.06 7.52 16.77
N PRO A 245 -10.20 7.13 17.73
CA PRO A 245 -9.80 8.01 18.83
C PRO A 245 -9.19 9.31 18.29
N ARG A 246 -9.43 10.43 19.00
CA ARG A 246 -9.01 11.78 18.57
C ARG A 246 -7.53 11.86 18.21
N ASP A 247 -6.66 11.29 19.04
CA ASP A 247 -5.20 11.35 18.82
C ASP A 247 -4.78 10.57 17.57
N LEU A 248 -5.40 9.41 17.33
CA LEU A 248 -5.13 8.59 16.16
C LEU A 248 -5.65 9.27 14.88
N PHE A 249 -6.84 9.85 14.93
CA PHE A 249 -7.38 10.63 13.83
C PHE A 249 -6.47 11.80 13.46
N GLN A 250 -6.05 12.60 14.44
CA GLN A 250 -5.14 13.72 14.18
C GLN A 250 -3.82 13.24 13.56
N LYS A 251 -3.25 12.15 14.09
CA LYS A 251 -2.02 11.56 13.56
C LYS A 251 -2.13 11.10 12.11
N LEU A 252 -3.23 10.45 11.73
CA LEU A 252 -3.35 9.81 10.41
C LEU A 252 -4.05 10.67 9.37
N PHE A 253 -5.03 11.49 9.75
CA PHE A 253 -5.90 12.22 8.82
C PHE A 253 -5.61 13.73 8.75
N ARG A 254 -4.72 14.26 9.62
CA ARG A 254 -4.43 15.71 9.69
C ARG A 254 -2.94 16.10 9.62
N GLN A 255 -2.02 15.26 10.11
CA GLN A 255 -0.59 15.62 10.14
C GLN A 255 0.09 15.66 8.76
N ASP A 256 -0.21 14.69 7.90
CA ASP A 256 0.48 14.49 6.62
C ASP A 256 -0.57 14.26 5.53
N LEU A 257 -0.55 15.07 4.47
CA LEU A 257 -1.54 15.06 3.40
C LEU A 257 -1.56 13.73 2.64
N LEU A 258 -0.38 13.14 2.41
CA LEU A 258 -0.26 11.86 1.71
C LEU A 258 -0.79 10.73 2.58
N VAL A 259 -0.39 10.70 3.85
CA VAL A 259 -0.88 9.70 4.82
C VAL A 259 -2.40 9.80 4.96
N ALA A 260 -2.93 11.01 5.10
CA ALA A 260 -4.37 11.24 5.21
C ALA A 260 -5.13 10.78 3.96
N SER A 261 -4.57 11.01 2.77
CA SER A 261 -5.14 10.51 1.52
C SER A 261 -5.14 8.98 1.47
N LEU A 262 -4.00 8.35 1.79
CA LEU A 262 -3.89 6.89 1.82
C LEU A 262 -4.86 6.26 2.81
N PHE A 263 -5.02 6.84 4.01
CA PHE A 263 -5.95 6.31 5.00
C PHE A 263 -7.43 6.53 4.66
N ARG A 264 -7.81 7.66 4.05
CA ARG A 264 -9.16 7.84 3.49
C ARG A 264 -9.46 6.76 2.45
N ASN A 265 -8.52 6.52 1.55
CA ASN A 265 -8.64 5.53 0.49
C ASN A 265 -8.57 4.09 1.03
N PHE A 266 -7.85 3.87 2.14
CA PHE A 266 -7.78 2.60 2.83
C PHE A 266 -9.14 2.17 3.40
N LEU A 267 -10.00 3.10 3.84
CA LEU A 267 -11.36 2.76 4.28
C LEU A 267 -12.20 2.16 3.14
N LEU A 268 -11.99 2.65 1.91
CA LEU A 268 -12.61 2.06 0.73
C LEU A 268 -12.04 0.66 0.46
N ALA A 269 -10.71 0.50 0.56
CA ALA A 269 -10.06 -0.80 0.43
C ALA A 269 -10.63 -1.81 1.43
N GLU A 270 -10.81 -1.41 2.69
CA GLU A 270 -11.41 -2.24 3.73
C GLU A 270 -12.80 -2.74 3.32
N ARG A 271 -13.64 -1.87 2.76
CA ARG A 271 -14.98 -2.25 2.32
C ARG A 271 -14.97 -3.17 1.09
N ILE A 272 -14.22 -2.81 0.05
CA ILE A 272 -14.19 -3.56 -1.22
C ILE A 272 -13.56 -4.93 -1.01
N MET A 273 -12.38 -4.99 -0.39
CA MET A 273 -11.62 -6.24 -0.26
C MET A 273 -12.32 -7.26 0.63
N ARG A 274 -13.06 -6.81 1.65
CA ARG A 274 -13.86 -7.71 2.50
C ARG A 274 -14.95 -8.45 1.73
N SER A 275 -15.49 -7.87 0.65
CA SER A 275 -16.45 -8.57 -0.23
C SER A 275 -15.83 -9.75 -0.99
N TYR A 276 -14.49 -9.85 -0.98
CA TYR A 276 -13.71 -10.90 -1.64
C TYR A 276 -12.85 -11.71 -0.64
N ASN A 277 -13.30 -11.84 0.61
CA ASN A 277 -12.63 -12.62 1.67
C ASN A 277 -11.18 -12.17 1.95
N CYS A 278 -10.95 -10.86 1.81
CA CYS A 278 -9.64 -10.27 1.98
C CYS A 278 -9.75 -9.10 2.95
N THR A 279 -8.96 -9.13 4.02
CA THR A 279 -9.02 -8.19 5.13
C THR A 279 -7.75 -7.34 5.13
N PRO A 280 -7.75 -6.18 4.46
CA PRO A 280 -6.63 -5.26 4.54
C PRO A 280 -6.53 -4.74 5.98
N PHE A 281 -5.29 -4.54 6.45
CA PHE A 281 -5.07 -3.99 7.78
C PHE A 281 -3.88 -3.02 7.79
N SER A 282 -3.83 -2.22 8.83
CA SER A 282 -2.88 -1.15 9.00
C SER A 282 -2.11 -1.24 10.33
N SER A 283 -0.96 -0.60 10.38
CA SER A 283 -0.23 -0.30 11.61
C SER A 283 0.05 1.21 11.62
N PRO A 284 -0.51 1.99 12.56
CA PRO A 284 -1.39 1.59 13.66
C PRO A 284 -2.73 0.99 13.19
N ARG A 285 -3.27 0.04 13.96
CA ARG A 285 -4.49 -0.69 13.62
C ARG A 285 -5.72 0.19 13.76
N LEU A 286 -6.57 0.23 12.73
CA LEU A 286 -7.87 0.88 12.79
C LEU A 286 -8.95 -0.09 13.30
N PRO A 287 -9.97 0.40 14.03
CA PRO A 287 -11.22 -0.32 14.23
C PRO A 287 -11.93 -0.57 12.89
N PRO A 288 -12.80 -1.59 12.79
CA PRO A 288 -13.47 -1.91 11.54
C PRO A 288 -14.43 -0.80 11.09
N THR A 289 -14.33 -0.35 9.83
CA THR A 289 -15.16 0.74 9.29
C THR A 289 -16.14 0.32 8.18
N TYR A 290 -15.99 -0.91 7.68
CA TYR A 290 -16.67 -1.40 6.47
C TYR A 290 -18.21 -1.45 6.52
N MET A 291 -18.83 -1.44 7.70
CA MET A 291 -20.30 -1.43 7.88
C MET A 291 -20.84 -0.09 8.40
N HIS A 292 -20.04 0.97 8.41
CA HIS A 292 -20.50 2.27 8.93
C HIS A 292 -21.69 2.80 8.12
N ALA A 293 -22.69 3.39 8.76
CA ALA A 293 -23.92 3.83 8.08
C ALA A 293 -23.68 4.83 6.93
N MET A 294 -22.70 5.72 7.08
CA MET A 294 -22.28 6.67 6.03
C MET A 294 -21.77 6.01 4.74
N CYS A 295 -21.46 4.71 4.75
CA CYS A 295 -21.13 3.96 3.55
C CYS A 295 -22.34 3.77 2.61
N CYS A 296 -23.57 3.92 3.12
CA CYS A 296 -24.80 3.85 2.32
C CYS A 296 -25.19 5.21 1.72
N SER A 297 -24.67 6.31 2.27
CA SER A 297 -24.83 7.69 1.75
C SER A 297 -23.96 7.90 0.52
#